data_AF-A0AAU6BQR8-F1
#
_entry.id   AF-A0AAU6BQR8-F1
#
_cell.length_a   1.000
_cell.length_b   1.000
_cell.length_c   1.000
_cell.angle_alpha   90.00
_cell.angle_beta   90.00
_cell.angle_gamma   90.00
#
_symmetry.space_group_name_H-M   'P 1'
#
loop_
_entity.id
_entity.type
_entity.pdbx_description
1 polymer ?
#
loop_
_entity_poly.entity_id
_entity_poly.type
_entity_poly.pdbx_seq_one_letter_code
_entity_poly.pdbx_strand_id
1 'polypeptide(L)'
;MATDTSLRPADSAVIDDDRGSVRPISPASGPAARLRRLIGVREELLAWVPEERTRYTWYGAIVLNTALVGALSMALALGSFRSDLPLPAVFVVAAVWFWVVLVMDSWLVSSTHGAGVKKWSLGLRLLLSVLLGLFIAEPILFQIFDKEIRQEIAVGNDQKVADYRGMLVACNPTDGASTADRPECRRYQLKVAGSPAELSEQIANNTSRTTDLQTQVTALNTTLKDKMATEQELCGRDNWIRRGAGLDVTITCERARTDSSSYRRTSKIDTYEKQLAALRADGQSLQAKKDKAADTYQPLLQQAVNTKTRERVADLDTDGILTRAHGLREVAGSDGFALFLTFVLHLLLVGFDALPVLAKFMSGSTMYDTLLGARFEATRRLHTEELQVRQECARMEQEARRHHVELDTDDRMRTLEHRYRAAQAERSVRERTDLDARTERLLRTRRA
;
A
#
# COMPACT_ATOMS: atom_id res chain seq x y z
N MET A 1 105.34 -7.14 25.67
CA MET A 1 104.85 -6.31 24.55
C MET A 1 104.01 -7.21 23.67
N ALA A 2 102.69 -7.13 23.85
CA ALA A 2 101.70 -7.80 23.03
C ALA A 2 101.43 -6.91 21.81
N THR A 3 101.47 -7.48 20.61
CA THR A 3 100.97 -6.82 19.41
C THR A 3 100.06 -7.79 18.68
N ASP A 4 98.78 -7.52 18.91
CA ASP A 4 97.59 -7.95 18.21
C ASP A 4 97.76 -7.80 16.69
N THR A 5 97.42 -8.83 15.93
CA THR A 5 97.33 -8.75 14.46
C THR A 5 95.89 -9.10 14.08
N SER A 6 95.11 -8.08 13.71
CA SER A 6 93.70 -8.25 13.36
C SER A 6 93.56 -8.90 11.98
N LEU A 7 92.85 -10.04 11.92
CA LEU A 7 92.33 -10.61 10.68
C LEU A 7 91.03 -9.90 10.27
N ARG A 8 91.04 -9.23 9.12
CA ARG A 8 89.88 -8.96 8.26
C ARG A 8 90.43 -9.04 6.84
N PRO A 9 89.92 -9.90 5.93
CA PRO A 9 88.58 -9.70 5.39
C PRO A 9 87.82 -10.98 4.96
N ALA A 10 86.52 -10.97 5.18
CA ALA A 10 85.55 -11.44 4.19
C ALA A 10 84.30 -10.63 4.50
N ASP A 11 84.05 -9.59 3.71
CA ASP A 11 82.70 -9.07 3.56
C ASP A 11 81.87 -10.23 3.02
N SER A 12 81.30 -11.01 3.93
CA SER A 12 80.03 -11.67 3.70
C SER A 12 79.05 -10.54 3.41
N ALA A 13 78.98 -10.15 2.14
CA ALA A 13 77.77 -9.64 1.56
C ALA A 13 76.70 -10.65 1.98
N VAL A 14 76.00 -10.31 3.06
CA VAL A 14 74.66 -10.81 3.31
C VAL A 14 73.94 -10.40 2.03
N ILE A 15 73.81 -11.38 1.13
CA ILE A 15 72.77 -11.35 0.13
C ILE A 15 71.53 -11.18 1.00
N ASP A 16 71.03 -9.95 1.03
CA ASP A 16 69.70 -9.63 1.48
C ASP A 16 68.81 -10.40 0.49
N ASP A 17 68.58 -11.66 0.84
CA ASP A 17 67.59 -12.52 0.26
C ASP A 17 66.28 -11.85 0.66
N ASP A 18 65.90 -10.84 -0.13
CA ASP A 18 64.55 -10.34 -0.27
C ASP A 18 63.73 -11.54 -0.76
N ARG A 19 63.50 -12.48 0.16
CA ARG A 19 62.55 -13.57 0.04
C ARG A 19 61.22 -12.87 -0.07
N GLY A 20 60.87 -12.55 -1.32
CA GLY A 20 59.53 -12.18 -1.71
C GLY A 20 58.58 -13.10 -0.94
N SER A 21 57.79 -12.47 -0.07
CA SER A 21 56.97 -13.09 0.97
C SER A 21 56.56 -14.53 0.62
N VAL A 22 57.03 -15.52 1.39
CA VAL A 22 56.60 -16.91 1.26
C VAL A 22 55.08 -16.95 1.32
N ARG A 23 54.44 -17.28 0.19
CA ARG A 23 52.99 -17.50 0.11
C ARG A 23 52.69 -18.95 0.49
N PRO A 24 51.60 -19.24 1.22
CA PRO A 24 50.55 -18.31 1.64
C PRO A 24 50.92 -17.51 2.91
N ILE A 25 50.47 -16.25 2.98
CA ILE A 25 50.57 -15.43 4.21
C ILE A 25 49.53 -15.92 5.22
N SER A 26 49.84 -15.90 6.52
CA SER A 26 48.90 -16.30 7.58
C SER A 26 47.47 -15.76 7.36
N PRO A 27 46.42 -16.61 7.53
CA PRO A 27 45.03 -16.20 7.41
C PRO A 27 44.74 -15.01 8.33
N ALA A 28 44.04 -14.01 7.81
CA ALA A 28 43.67 -12.85 8.61
C ALA A 28 42.61 -13.25 9.66
N SER A 29 42.73 -12.68 10.87
CA SER A 29 41.74 -12.78 11.94
C SER A 29 41.14 -11.41 12.26
N GLY A 30 40.00 -11.38 12.95
CA GLY A 30 39.34 -10.13 13.38
C GLY A 30 38.11 -9.74 12.53
N PRO A 31 37.60 -8.51 12.69
CA PRO A 31 36.32 -8.09 12.11
C PRO A 31 36.34 -8.08 10.58
N ALA A 32 37.44 -7.62 9.96
CA ALA A 32 37.59 -7.63 8.51
C ALA A 32 37.58 -9.05 7.91
N ALA A 33 38.11 -10.04 8.63
CA ALA A 33 38.05 -11.44 8.21
C ALA A 33 36.63 -12.03 8.37
N ARG A 34 35.88 -11.62 9.40
CA ARG A 34 34.47 -12.01 9.57
C ARG A 34 33.61 -11.46 8.43
N LEU A 35 33.78 -10.19 8.05
CA LEU A 35 33.08 -9.58 6.91
C LEU A 35 33.32 -10.33 5.60
N ARG A 36 34.58 -10.72 5.35
CA ARG A 36 34.92 -11.53 4.16
C ARG A 36 34.29 -12.92 4.20
N ARG A 37 34.31 -13.58 5.37
CA ARG A 37 33.66 -14.90 5.53
C ARG A 37 32.14 -14.83 5.33
N LEU A 38 31.48 -13.75 5.75
CA LEU A 38 30.04 -13.57 5.56
C LEU A 38 29.66 -13.65 4.07
N ILE A 39 30.43 -13.01 3.20
CA ILE A 39 30.20 -13.04 1.74
C ILE A 39 30.74 -14.32 1.05
N GLY A 40 31.09 -15.36 1.81
CA GLY A 40 31.54 -16.64 1.29
C GLY A 40 33.02 -16.70 0.87
N VAL A 41 33.85 -15.74 1.29
CA VAL A 41 35.28 -15.73 0.97
C VAL A 41 36.06 -16.65 1.92
N ARG A 42 36.89 -17.53 1.34
CA ARG A 42 37.76 -18.45 2.06
C ARG A 42 39.11 -17.80 2.34
N GLU A 43 39.36 -17.48 3.60
CA GLU A 43 40.62 -16.84 4.06
C GLU A 43 41.87 -17.65 3.70
N GLU A 44 41.79 -18.99 3.70
CA GLU A 44 42.88 -19.88 3.29
C GLU A 44 43.29 -19.70 1.83
N LEU A 45 42.31 -19.43 0.96
CA LEU A 45 42.59 -19.22 -0.46
C LEU A 45 43.08 -17.79 -0.70
N LEU A 46 42.48 -16.83 -0.01
CA LEU A 46 42.87 -15.43 -0.03
C LEU A 46 44.26 -15.18 0.59
N ALA A 47 44.77 -16.11 1.39
CA ALA A 47 46.13 -16.13 1.89
C ALA A 47 47.20 -16.21 0.77
N TRP A 48 46.82 -16.76 -0.39
CA TRP A 48 47.66 -16.80 -1.59
C TRP A 48 47.62 -15.49 -2.40
N VAL A 49 46.62 -14.63 -2.16
CA VAL A 49 46.45 -13.34 -2.85
C VAL A 49 46.05 -12.26 -1.83
N PRO A 50 46.97 -11.88 -0.91
CA PRO A 50 46.70 -10.89 0.13
C PRO A 50 46.27 -9.53 -0.43
N GLU A 51 46.65 -9.20 -1.67
CA GLU A 51 46.33 -7.94 -2.35
C GLU A 51 44.82 -7.72 -2.53
N GLU A 52 44.03 -8.80 -2.59
CA GLU A 52 42.58 -8.72 -2.74
C GLU A 52 41.83 -8.65 -1.40
N ARG A 53 42.51 -8.74 -0.26
CA ARG A 53 41.88 -8.68 1.08
C ARG A 53 41.09 -7.39 1.29
N THR A 54 41.64 -6.26 0.88
CA THR A 54 40.97 -4.96 1.02
C THR A 54 39.70 -4.91 0.17
N ARG A 55 39.76 -5.39 -1.08
CA ARG A 55 38.61 -5.44 -2.00
C ARG A 55 37.45 -6.26 -1.42
N TYR A 56 37.74 -7.48 -0.95
CA TYR A 56 36.70 -8.34 -0.37
C TYR A 56 36.19 -7.84 0.99
N THR A 57 37.02 -7.12 1.75
CA THR A 57 36.55 -6.44 2.97
C THR A 57 35.54 -5.34 2.64
N TRP A 58 35.78 -4.55 1.59
CA TRP A 58 34.81 -3.56 1.11
C TRP A 58 33.52 -4.19 0.59
N TYR A 59 33.57 -5.33 -0.11
CA TYR A 59 32.35 -6.05 -0.50
C TYR A 59 31.53 -6.51 0.70
N GLY A 60 32.19 -7.05 1.73
CA GLY A 60 31.51 -7.38 2.98
C GLY A 60 30.92 -6.16 3.67
N ALA A 61 31.60 -5.01 3.64
CA ALA A 61 31.09 -3.76 4.21
C ALA A 61 29.87 -3.22 3.43
N ILE A 62 29.86 -3.32 2.10
CA ILE A 62 28.71 -2.92 1.28
C ILE A 62 27.48 -3.76 1.65
N VAL A 63 27.64 -5.09 1.75
CA VAL A 63 26.57 -6.02 2.16
C VAL A 63 26.07 -5.76 3.58
N LEU A 64 26.96 -5.36 4.49
CA LEU A 64 26.55 -4.95 5.83
C LEU A 64 25.73 -3.65 5.81
N ASN A 65 26.15 -2.68 5.01
CA ASN A 65 25.46 -1.40 4.89
C ASN A 65 24.07 -1.55 4.27
N THR A 66 23.90 -2.39 3.25
CA THR A 66 22.58 -2.68 2.66
C THR A 66 21.64 -3.31 3.69
N ALA A 67 22.14 -4.27 4.48
CA ALA A 67 21.38 -4.85 5.59
C ALA A 67 20.96 -3.81 6.64
N LEU A 68 21.85 -2.87 7.01
CA LEU A 68 21.53 -1.79 7.96
C LEU A 68 20.45 -0.84 7.41
N VAL A 69 20.55 -0.45 6.14
CA VAL A 69 19.55 0.40 5.49
C VAL A 69 18.21 -0.33 5.39
N GLY A 70 18.22 -1.62 5.05
CA GLY A 70 17.02 -2.46 5.05
C GLY A 70 16.38 -2.55 6.44
N ALA A 71 17.18 -2.73 7.49
CA ALA A 71 16.71 -2.76 8.87
C ALA A 71 16.07 -1.44 9.31
N LEU A 72 16.71 -0.32 8.95
CA LEU A 72 16.17 1.02 9.19
C LEU A 72 14.87 1.24 8.43
N SER A 73 14.81 0.84 7.16
CA SER A 73 13.59 0.91 6.34
C SER A 73 12.45 0.13 7.00
N MET A 74 12.69 -1.09 7.46
CA MET A 74 11.67 -1.90 8.15
C MET A 74 11.24 -1.28 9.48
N ALA A 75 12.17 -0.74 10.26
CA ALA A 75 11.85 -0.04 11.51
C ALA A 75 10.97 1.19 11.27
N LEU A 76 11.29 1.99 10.24
CA LEU A 76 10.49 3.14 9.83
C LEU A 76 9.13 2.70 9.29
N ALA A 77 9.07 1.70 8.41
CA ALA A 77 7.82 1.14 7.90
C ALA A 77 6.87 0.74 9.02
N LEU A 78 7.37 0.01 10.02
CA LEU A 78 6.57 -0.40 11.17
C LEU A 78 6.15 0.80 12.03
N GLY A 79 7.04 1.78 12.24
CA GLY A 79 6.70 3.02 12.95
C GLY A 79 5.64 3.85 12.23
N SER A 80 5.66 3.87 10.89
CA SER A 80 4.70 4.61 10.08
C SER A 80 3.36 3.88 9.94
N PHE A 81 3.35 2.55 9.81
CA PHE A 81 2.14 1.76 9.55
C PHE A 81 1.47 1.16 10.79
N ARG A 82 2.25 0.92 11.85
CA ARG A 82 1.79 0.30 13.10
C ARG A 82 2.29 1.13 14.29
N SER A 83 1.71 2.32 14.44
CA SER A 83 2.01 3.19 15.59
C SER A 83 1.57 2.60 16.94
N ASP A 84 0.73 1.56 16.91
CA ASP A 84 0.30 0.77 18.07
C ASP A 84 1.34 -0.25 18.55
N LEU A 85 2.39 -0.53 17.75
CA LEU A 85 3.40 -1.53 18.11
C LEU A 85 4.37 -1.01 19.17
N PRO A 86 4.67 -1.78 20.23
CA PRO A 86 5.66 -1.38 21.22
C PRO A 86 7.08 -1.38 20.61
N LEU A 87 7.90 -0.40 20.98
CA LEU A 87 9.26 -0.22 20.45
C LEU A 87 10.14 -1.49 20.44
N PRO A 88 10.14 -2.36 21.49
CA PRO A 88 10.91 -3.60 21.46
C PRO A 88 10.49 -4.55 20.33
N ALA A 89 9.21 -4.61 19.98
CA ALA A 89 8.73 -5.44 18.88
C ALA A 89 9.26 -4.93 17.53
N VAL A 90 9.30 -3.61 17.34
CA VAL A 90 9.89 -2.98 16.15
C VAL A 90 11.37 -3.36 15.99
N PHE A 91 12.16 -3.27 17.07
CA PHE A 91 13.57 -3.65 17.03
C PHE A 91 13.78 -5.13 16.71
N VAL A 92 12.95 -6.02 17.27
CA VAL A 92 13.04 -7.46 16.97
C VAL A 92 12.76 -7.74 15.50
N VAL A 93 11.69 -7.16 14.95
CA VAL A 93 11.36 -7.36 13.53
C VAL A 93 12.43 -6.73 12.62
N ALA A 94 12.93 -5.55 12.95
CA ALA A 94 14.03 -4.92 12.22
C ALA A 94 15.32 -5.74 12.27
N ALA A 95 15.63 -6.39 13.40
CA ALA A 95 16.80 -7.27 13.52
C ALA A 95 16.64 -8.57 12.73
N VAL A 96 15.44 -9.15 12.69
CA VAL A 96 15.14 -10.30 11.82
C VAL A 96 15.27 -9.90 10.35
N TRP A 97 14.76 -8.74 9.97
CA TRP A 97 14.87 -8.24 8.60
C TRP A 97 16.32 -7.91 8.21
N PHE A 98 17.08 -7.27 9.11
CA PHE A 98 18.53 -7.09 8.97
C PHE A 98 19.22 -8.41 8.65
N TRP A 99 18.93 -9.45 9.42
CA TRP A 99 19.50 -10.78 9.20
C TRP A 99 19.10 -11.37 7.85
N VAL A 100 17.83 -11.24 7.44
CA VAL A 100 17.33 -11.70 6.14
C VAL A 100 18.07 -11.02 5.00
N VAL A 101 18.17 -9.69 5.01
CA VAL A 101 18.88 -8.92 3.98
C VAL A 101 20.37 -9.30 3.97
N LEU A 102 21.00 -9.37 5.15
CA LEU A 102 22.42 -9.74 5.26
C LEU A 102 22.69 -11.14 4.67
N VAL A 103 21.87 -12.13 4.99
CA VAL A 103 22.01 -13.51 4.49
C VAL A 103 21.75 -13.56 2.99
N MET A 104 20.70 -12.89 2.52
CA MET A 104 20.35 -12.84 1.11
C MET A 104 21.47 -12.18 0.31
N ASP A 105 21.91 -10.98 0.68
CA ASP A 105 22.99 -10.25 0.01
C ASP A 105 24.34 -10.97 0.09
N SER A 106 24.62 -11.64 1.20
CA SER A 106 25.81 -12.47 1.36
C SER A 106 25.77 -13.71 0.46
N TRP A 107 24.63 -14.41 0.43
CA TRP A 107 24.42 -15.56 -0.47
C TRP A 107 24.52 -15.12 -1.93
N LEU A 108 23.92 -13.97 -2.24
CA LEU A 108 24.07 -13.30 -3.52
C LEU A 108 25.57 -13.13 -3.79
N VAL A 109 26.33 -12.32 -3.06
CA VAL A 109 27.76 -12.09 -3.37
C VAL A 109 28.56 -13.40 -3.45
N SER A 110 28.27 -14.38 -2.60
CA SER A 110 28.91 -15.70 -2.61
C SER A 110 28.70 -16.48 -3.92
N SER A 111 27.47 -16.51 -4.46
CA SER A 111 27.10 -17.25 -5.69
C SER A 111 27.71 -16.68 -6.97
N THR A 112 28.23 -15.45 -6.91
CA THR A 112 28.95 -14.81 -8.01
C THR A 112 30.45 -15.07 -8.01
N HIS A 113 30.99 -15.84 -7.06
CA HIS A 113 32.39 -16.22 -7.10
C HIS A 113 32.64 -17.36 -8.08
N GLY A 114 33.79 -17.33 -8.75
CA GLY A 114 34.24 -18.36 -9.69
C GLY A 114 34.21 -17.93 -11.16
N ALA A 115 35.04 -18.55 -11.98
CA ALA A 115 35.33 -18.12 -13.34
C ALA A 115 34.21 -18.35 -14.38
N GLY A 116 33.16 -19.13 -14.04
CA GLY A 116 32.17 -19.65 -15.00
C GLY A 116 30.74 -19.12 -14.84
N VAL A 117 30.51 -18.01 -14.11
CA VAL A 117 29.16 -17.52 -13.84
C VAL A 117 28.48 -17.07 -15.14
N LYS A 118 27.33 -17.66 -15.48
CA LYS A 118 26.58 -17.31 -16.70
C LYS A 118 26.06 -15.87 -16.60
N LYS A 119 26.31 -15.04 -17.61
CA LYS A 119 25.86 -13.62 -17.67
C LYS A 119 24.36 -13.44 -17.37
N TRP A 120 23.51 -14.38 -17.77
CA TRP A 120 22.07 -14.35 -17.47
C TRP A 120 21.73 -14.44 -15.98
N SER A 121 22.52 -15.19 -15.19
CA SER A 121 22.37 -15.27 -13.73
C SER A 121 22.64 -13.92 -13.05
N LEU A 122 23.49 -13.08 -13.64
CA LEU A 122 23.78 -11.74 -13.13
C LEU A 122 22.65 -10.77 -13.48
N GLY A 123 22.06 -10.90 -14.68
CA GLY A 123 20.93 -10.07 -15.12
C GLY A 123 19.64 -10.33 -14.32
N LEU A 124 19.25 -11.59 -14.13
CA LEU A 124 18.11 -11.96 -13.27
C LEU A 124 18.28 -11.43 -11.84
N ARG A 125 19.53 -11.36 -11.39
CA ARG A 125 19.88 -10.91 -10.06
C ARG A 125 19.87 -9.39 -9.90
N LEU A 126 20.32 -8.64 -10.90
CA LEU A 126 20.14 -7.19 -10.93
C LEU A 126 18.65 -6.85 -10.89
N LEU A 127 17.81 -7.58 -11.63
CA LEU A 127 16.36 -7.39 -11.61
C LEU A 127 15.77 -7.61 -10.21
N LEU A 128 16.18 -8.69 -9.52
CA LEU A 128 15.69 -8.98 -8.16
C LEU A 128 16.08 -7.89 -7.16
N SER A 129 17.34 -7.42 -7.20
CA SER A 129 17.80 -6.33 -6.34
C SER A 129 17.09 -5.02 -6.66
N VAL A 130 16.83 -4.70 -7.93
CA VAL A 130 16.03 -3.52 -8.28
C VAL A 130 14.61 -3.60 -7.69
N LEU A 131 13.98 -4.78 -7.77
CA LEU A 131 12.62 -4.97 -7.25
C LEU A 131 12.58 -4.86 -5.71
N LEU A 132 13.57 -5.43 -5.01
CA LEU A 132 13.70 -5.30 -3.57
C LEU A 132 14.06 -3.87 -3.14
N GLY A 133 14.97 -3.21 -3.85
CA GLY A 133 15.33 -1.82 -3.63
C GLY A 133 14.14 -0.87 -3.79
N LEU A 134 13.27 -1.11 -4.78
CA LEU A 134 12.03 -0.33 -4.96
C LEU A 134 11.09 -0.52 -3.76
N PHE A 135 10.96 -1.76 -3.28
CA PHE A 135 10.14 -2.06 -2.11
C PHE A 135 10.69 -1.45 -0.82
N ILE A 136 12.02 -1.48 -0.64
CA ILE A 136 12.71 -0.90 0.54
C ILE A 136 12.70 0.63 0.50
N ALA A 137 12.61 1.24 -0.68
CA ALA A 137 12.61 2.69 -0.84
C ALA A 137 11.30 3.36 -0.37
N GLU A 138 10.16 2.69 -0.54
CA GLU A 138 8.83 3.26 -0.27
C GLU A 138 8.67 3.78 1.18
N PRO A 139 9.02 3.01 2.24
CA PRO A 139 8.84 3.49 3.61
C PRO A 139 9.77 4.66 3.97
N ILE A 140 11.00 4.65 3.44
CA ILE A 140 11.96 5.74 3.66
C ILE A 140 11.44 7.03 3.02
N LEU A 141 10.86 6.92 1.84
CA LEU A 141 10.30 8.05 1.12
C LEU A 141 9.11 8.66 1.85
N PHE A 142 8.17 7.84 2.33
CA PHE A 142 7.06 8.33 3.17
C PHE A 142 7.55 9.05 4.40
N GLN A 143 8.65 8.60 5.01
CA GLN A 143 9.20 9.24 6.19
C GLN A 143 9.84 10.60 5.86
N ILE A 144 10.52 10.71 4.71
CA ILE A 144 11.18 11.94 4.28
C ILE A 144 10.15 13.01 3.93
N PHE A 145 9.05 12.63 3.30
CA PHE A 145 7.96 13.53 2.90
C PHE A 145 6.78 13.56 3.90
N ASP A 146 6.92 13.01 5.12
CA ASP A 146 5.80 12.86 6.06
C ASP A 146 5.10 14.19 6.34
N LYS A 147 5.87 15.27 6.46
CA LYS A 147 5.34 16.61 6.73
C LYS A 147 4.53 17.13 5.54
N GLU A 148 5.07 17.03 4.34
CA GLU A 148 4.42 17.49 3.10
C GLU A 148 3.16 16.66 2.82
N ILE A 149 3.22 15.35 3.01
CA ILE A 149 2.08 14.44 2.88
C ILE A 149 0.97 14.83 3.86
N ARG A 150 1.30 15.04 5.15
CA ARG A 150 0.31 15.44 6.17
C ARG A 150 -0.30 16.79 5.86
N GLN A 151 0.49 17.74 5.37
CA GLN A 151 -0.01 19.06 4.98
C GLN A 151 -1.00 18.95 3.82
N GLU A 152 -0.67 18.18 2.78
CA GLU A 152 -1.57 17.99 1.63
C GLU A 152 -2.86 17.27 2.03
N ILE A 153 -2.78 16.24 2.86
CA ILE A 153 -3.95 15.54 3.41
C ILE A 153 -4.81 16.51 4.24
N ALA A 154 -4.20 17.36 5.07
CA ALA A 154 -4.92 18.33 5.88
C ALA A 154 -5.67 19.34 5.01
N VAL A 155 -5.01 19.92 4.00
CA VAL A 155 -5.64 20.87 3.06
C VAL A 155 -6.79 20.20 2.30
N GLY A 156 -6.58 18.99 1.78
CA GLY A 156 -7.61 18.23 1.08
C GLY A 156 -8.79 17.86 1.98
N ASN A 157 -8.54 17.52 3.25
CA ASN A 157 -9.59 17.24 4.22
C ASN A 157 -10.36 18.51 4.62
N ASP A 158 -9.67 19.63 4.83
CA ASP A 158 -10.29 20.93 5.10
C ASP A 158 -11.22 21.35 3.95
N GLN A 159 -10.80 21.14 2.70
CA GLN A 159 -11.64 21.42 1.54
C GLN A 159 -12.87 20.50 1.49
N LYS A 160 -12.72 19.19 1.70
CA LYS A 160 -13.86 18.25 1.78
C LYS A 160 -14.84 18.62 2.89
N VAL A 161 -14.33 19.09 4.04
CA VAL A 161 -15.13 19.52 5.19
C VAL A 161 -15.85 20.83 4.86
N ALA A 162 -15.17 21.78 4.23
CA ALA A 162 -15.74 23.05 3.79
C ALA A 162 -16.85 22.83 2.76
N ASP A 163 -16.63 21.98 1.75
CA ASP A 163 -17.63 21.62 0.73
C ASP A 163 -18.84 20.93 1.36
N TYR A 164 -18.60 19.97 2.26
CA TYR A 164 -19.67 19.29 2.99
C TYR A 164 -20.49 20.26 3.85
N ARG A 165 -19.81 21.16 4.59
CA ARG A 165 -20.46 22.20 5.38
C ARG A 165 -21.24 23.17 4.49
N GLY A 166 -20.67 23.56 3.35
CA GLY A 166 -21.32 24.39 2.34
C GLY A 166 -22.62 23.77 1.84
N MET A 167 -22.60 22.48 1.52
CA MET A 167 -23.80 21.73 1.14
C MET A 167 -24.84 21.66 2.26
N LEU A 168 -24.42 21.43 3.52
CA LEU A 168 -25.33 21.47 4.66
C LEU A 168 -26.03 22.83 4.82
N VAL A 169 -25.29 23.94 4.68
CA VAL A 169 -25.87 25.29 4.79
C VAL A 169 -26.76 25.61 3.58
N ALA A 170 -26.33 25.26 2.36
CA ALA A 170 -27.09 25.53 1.14
C ALA A 170 -28.40 24.73 1.06
N CYS A 171 -28.42 23.52 1.60
CA CYS A 171 -29.58 22.64 1.59
C CYS A 171 -30.52 22.83 2.79
N ASN A 172 -30.14 23.61 3.79
CA ASN A 172 -30.97 23.90 4.96
C ASN A 172 -31.01 25.41 5.19
N PRO A 173 -31.83 26.14 4.43
CA PRO A 173 -31.87 27.60 4.53
C PRO A 173 -32.47 28.04 5.88
N THR A 174 -32.03 29.20 6.35
CA THR A 174 -32.42 29.75 7.66
C THR A 174 -33.87 30.22 7.72
N ASP A 175 -34.48 30.50 6.56
CA ASP A 175 -35.90 30.84 6.41
C ASP A 175 -36.82 29.59 6.38
N GLY A 176 -36.24 28.39 6.46
CA GLY A 176 -36.97 27.13 6.48
C GLY A 176 -37.47 26.67 5.12
N ALA A 177 -37.16 27.37 4.03
CA ALA A 177 -37.63 27.01 2.70
C ALA A 177 -37.27 25.54 2.34
N SER A 178 -38.23 24.85 1.73
CA SER A 178 -38.04 23.45 1.34
C SER A 178 -36.99 23.33 0.24
N THR A 179 -36.04 22.42 0.42
CA THR A 179 -35.05 22.01 -0.60
C THR A 179 -35.30 20.59 -1.08
N ALA A 180 -36.50 20.03 -0.82
CA ALA A 180 -36.86 18.65 -1.19
C ALA A 180 -36.78 18.37 -2.69
N ASP A 181 -37.06 19.38 -3.51
CA ASP A 181 -37.04 19.27 -4.97
C ASP A 181 -35.62 19.26 -5.56
N ARG A 182 -34.60 19.62 -4.77
CA ARG A 182 -33.19 19.64 -5.18
C ARG A 182 -32.57 18.25 -4.99
N PRO A 183 -32.25 17.51 -6.06
CA PRO A 183 -31.71 16.15 -5.94
C PRO A 183 -30.37 16.09 -5.19
N GLU A 184 -29.53 17.12 -5.33
CA GLU A 184 -28.26 17.27 -4.61
C GLU A 184 -28.43 17.35 -3.09
N CYS A 185 -29.58 17.87 -2.61
CA CYS A 185 -29.82 18.09 -1.18
C CYS A 185 -30.31 16.85 -0.42
N ARG A 186 -30.67 15.76 -1.11
CA ARG A 186 -31.26 14.55 -0.49
C ARG A 186 -30.42 13.97 0.64
N ARG A 187 -29.09 14.11 0.59
CA ARG A 187 -28.15 13.59 1.60
C ARG A 187 -27.73 14.62 2.66
N TYR A 188 -28.12 15.89 2.50
CA TYR A 188 -27.67 17.00 3.33
C TYR A 188 -28.80 17.64 4.14
N GLN A 189 -30.05 17.20 3.96
CA GLN A 189 -31.19 17.69 4.73
C GLN A 189 -31.09 17.28 6.21
N LEU A 190 -31.26 18.27 7.08
CA LEU A 190 -31.22 18.11 8.53
C LEU A 190 -32.64 18.13 9.09
N LYS A 191 -32.94 17.18 9.97
CA LYS A 191 -34.21 17.15 10.70
C LYS A 191 -34.11 18.06 11.92
N VAL A 192 -34.44 19.33 11.74
CA VAL A 192 -34.47 20.35 12.81
C VAL A 192 -35.91 20.78 13.05
N ALA A 193 -36.35 20.76 14.32
CA ALA A 193 -37.71 21.15 14.69
C ALA A 193 -37.91 22.67 14.61
N GLY A 194 -39.13 23.12 14.29
CA GLY A 194 -39.50 24.54 14.34
C GLY A 194 -39.17 25.35 13.08
N SER A 195 -39.12 24.73 11.90
CA SER A 195 -38.91 25.45 10.63
C SER A 195 -39.98 26.54 10.39
N PRO A 196 -39.58 27.77 10.03
CA PRO A 196 -40.51 28.86 9.70
C PRO A 196 -41.14 28.77 8.29
N ALA A 197 -41.02 27.62 7.60
CA ALA A 197 -41.55 27.41 6.24
C ALA A 197 -43.06 27.70 6.13
N GLU A 198 -43.85 27.10 7.02
CA GLU A 198 -45.32 27.24 7.05
C GLU A 198 -45.74 28.69 7.26
N LEU A 199 -45.05 29.40 8.17
CA LEU A 199 -45.30 30.82 8.41
C LEU A 199 -44.95 31.68 7.20
N SER A 200 -43.92 31.30 6.44
CA SER A 200 -43.53 32.00 5.21
C SER A 200 -44.60 31.88 4.12
N GLU A 201 -45.23 30.71 3.99
CA GLU A 201 -46.36 30.50 3.06
C GLU A 201 -47.59 31.30 3.47
N GLN A 202 -47.93 31.32 4.76
CA GLN A 202 -49.04 32.11 5.29
C GLN A 202 -48.84 33.62 5.08
N ILE A 203 -47.62 34.12 5.25
CA ILE A 203 -47.26 35.52 4.96
C ILE A 203 -47.42 35.81 3.48
N ALA A 204 -46.99 34.91 2.58
CA ALA A 204 -47.13 35.10 1.14
C ALA A 204 -48.61 35.18 0.72
N ASN A 205 -49.46 34.30 1.25
CA ASN A 205 -50.90 34.31 0.99
C ASN A 205 -51.58 35.59 1.54
N ASN A 206 -51.28 35.98 2.79
CA ASN A 206 -51.78 37.23 3.37
C ASN A 206 -51.33 38.45 2.54
N THR A 207 -50.07 38.47 2.09
CA THR A 207 -49.51 39.54 1.24
C THR A 207 -50.25 39.64 -0.10
N SER A 208 -50.54 38.50 -0.74
CA SER A 208 -51.34 38.46 -1.97
C SER A 208 -52.72 39.06 -1.74
N ARG A 209 -53.43 38.58 -0.71
CA ARG A 209 -54.78 39.06 -0.36
C ARG A 209 -54.79 40.56 -0.01
N THR A 210 -53.76 41.03 0.67
CA THR A 210 -53.58 42.45 1.01
C THR A 210 -53.41 43.28 -0.26
N THR A 211 -52.59 42.83 -1.21
CA THR A 211 -52.37 43.52 -2.50
C THR A 211 -53.64 43.56 -3.36
N ASP A 212 -54.36 42.44 -3.44
CA ASP A 212 -55.61 42.35 -4.21
C ASP A 212 -56.67 43.29 -3.64
N LEU A 213 -56.87 43.26 -2.32
CA LEU A 213 -57.85 44.11 -1.65
C LEU A 213 -57.43 45.59 -1.66
N GLN A 214 -56.13 45.89 -1.54
CA GLN A 214 -55.60 47.24 -1.68
C GLN A 214 -55.92 47.81 -3.05
N THR A 215 -55.75 47.03 -4.12
CA THR A 215 -56.07 47.46 -5.49
C THR A 215 -57.54 47.81 -5.62
N GLN A 216 -58.44 47.00 -5.05
CA GLN A 216 -59.88 47.27 -5.04
C GLN A 216 -60.22 48.54 -4.26
N VAL A 217 -59.68 48.69 -3.05
CA VAL A 217 -59.90 49.88 -2.21
C VAL A 217 -59.40 51.14 -2.91
N THR A 218 -58.21 51.10 -3.53
CA THR A 218 -57.65 52.23 -4.28
C THR A 218 -58.57 52.61 -5.44
N ALA A 219 -59.05 51.64 -6.22
CA ALA A 219 -59.97 51.91 -7.33
C ALA A 219 -61.28 52.56 -6.86
N LEU A 220 -61.89 52.02 -5.80
CA LEU A 220 -63.10 52.58 -5.21
C LEU A 220 -62.88 54.00 -4.66
N ASN A 221 -61.75 54.23 -3.98
CA ASN A 221 -61.39 55.54 -3.43
C ASN A 221 -61.13 56.57 -4.53
N THR A 222 -60.50 56.17 -5.64
CA THR A 222 -60.34 57.04 -6.82
C THR A 222 -61.70 57.45 -7.38
N THR A 223 -62.62 56.51 -7.61
CA THR A 223 -63.97 56.83 -8.11
C THR A 223 -64.75 57.72 -7.13
N LEU A 224 -64.65 57.47 -5.82
CA LEU A 224 -65.28 58.32 -4.81
C LEU A 224 -64.69 59.73 -4.83
N LYS A 225 -63.36 59.85 -4.95
CA LYS A 225 -62.67 61.14 -5.05
C LYS A 225 -63.11 61.93 -6.28
N ASP A 226 -63.23 61.27 -7.43
CA ASP A 226 -63.69 61.91 -8.67
C ASP A 226 -65.14 62.42 -8.51
N LYS A 227 -66.04 61.61 -7.95
CA LYS A 227 -67.42 62.02 -7.64
C LYS A 227 -67.48 63.19 -6.66
N MET A 228 -66.63 63.19 -5.63
CA MET A 228 -66.54 64.30 -4.66
C MET A 228 -65.97 65.57 -5.29
N ALA A 229 -65.03 65.46 -6.23
CA ALA A 229 -64.50 66.60 -6.97
C ALA A 229 -65.59 67.23 -7.86
N THR A 230 -66.36 66.41 -8.58
CA THR A 230 -67.53 66.86 -9.36
C THR A 230 -68.59 67.51 -8.47
N GLU A 231 -68.86 66.95 -7.28
CA GLU A 231 -69.74 67.57 -6.30
C GLU A 231 -69.23 68.95 -5.88
N GLN A 232 -67.95 69.06 -5.54
CA GLN A 232 -67.34 70.31 -5.05
C GLN A 232 -67.35 71.41 -6.11
N GLU A 233 -67.13 71.05 -7.38
CA GLU A 233 -67.23 71.95 -8.53
C GLU A 233 -68.67 72.46 -8.75
N LEU A 234 -69.64 71.54 -8.86
CA LEU A 234 -71.04 71.88 -9.17
C LEU A 234 -71.78 72.55 -8.02
N CYS A 235 -71.36 72.28 -6.77
CA CYS A 235 -71.93 72.89 -5.57
C CYS A 235 -71.15 74.13 -5.09
N GLY A 236 -70.09 74.53 -5.81
CA GLY A 236 -69.31 75.72 -5.55
C GLY A 236 -70.17 76.99 -5.55
N ARG A 237 -69.73 78.01 -4.79
CA ARG A 237 -70.48 79.26 -4.61
C ARG A 237 -70.81 79.98 -5.93
N ASP A 238 -69.97 79.80 -6.93
CA ASP A 238 -70.11 80.41 -8.26
C ASP A 238 -71.29 79.85 -9.06
N ASN A 239 -71.76 78.64 -8.71
CA ASN A 239 -72.87 77.95 -9.36
C ASN A 239 -74.20 78.06 -8.61
N TRP A 240 -74.28 78.92 -7.58
CA TRP A 240 -75.49 79.11 -6.77
C TRP A 240 -76.53 79.96 -7.50
N ILE A 241 -77.80 79.62 -7.32
CA ILE A 241 -78.94 80.34 -7.90
C ILE A 241 -79.71 81.09 -6.82
N ARG A 242 -80.33 82.21 -7.18
CA ARG A 242 -81.15 82.98 -6.23
C ARG A 242 -82.55 82.38 -6.15
N ARG A 243 -82.96 81.93 -4.95
CA ARG A 243 -84.28 81.33 -4.69
C ARG A 243 -84.94 82.07 -3.52
N GLY A 244 -85.92 82.92 -3.82
CA GLY A 244 -86.54 83.80 -2.82
C GLY A 244 -85.58 84.85 -2.26
N ALA A 245 -85.54 85.01 -0.93
CA ALA A 245 -84.66 85.94 -0.23
C ALA A 245 -83.23 85.41 0.00
N GLY A 246 -82.95 84.16 -0.38
CA GLY A 246 -81.66 83.49 -0.16
C GLY A 246 -80.98 83.01 -1.45
N LEU A 247 -79.73 82.55 -1.30
CA LEU A 247 -79.02 81.76 -2.30
C LEU A 247 -79.27 80.28 -2.04
N ASP A 248 -79.44 79.51 -3.10
CA ASP A 248 -79.67 78.07 -3.03
C ASP A 248 -78.84 77.33 -4.10
N VAL A 249 -78.64 76.03 -3.88
CA VAL A 249 -77.91 75.18 -4.83
C VAL A 249 -78.79 74.77 -6.01
N THR A 250 -78.13 74.41 -7.11
CA THR A 250 -78.79 73.89 -8.32
C THR A 250 -79.22 72.44 -8.14
N ILE A 251 -80.22 72.01 -8.92
CA ILE A 251 -80.65 70.59 -8.98
C ILE A 251 -79.51 69.66 -9.43
N THR A 252 -78.57 70.18 -10.23
CA THR A 252 -77.36 69.45 -10.65
C THR A 252 -76.40 69.22 -9.50
N CYS A 253 -76.23 70.20 -8.60
CA CYS A 253 -75.50 70.01 -7.34
C CYS A 253 -76.16 68.97 -6.43
N GLU A 254 -77.49 69.01 -6.26
CA GLU A 254 -78.21 68.01 -5.44
C GLU A 254 -78.06 66.58 -5.99
N ARG A 255 -78.08 66.42 -7.33
CA ARG A 255 -77.80 65.13 -7.98
C ARG A 255 -76.37 64.67 -7.73
N ALA A 256 -75.37 65.56 -7.84
CA ALA A 256 -73.98 65.23 -7.58
C ALA A 256 -73.73 64.81 -6.12
N ARG A 257 -74.35 65.50 -5.14
CA ARG A 257 -74.36 65.11 -3.72
C ARG A 257 -75.00 63.75 -3.47
N THR A 258 -76.10 63.47 -4.16
CA THR A 258 -76.78 62.18 -4.04
C THR A 258 -75.94 61.06 -4.64
N ASP A 259 -75.28 61.30 -5.76
CA ASP A 259 -74.38 60.34 -6.41
C ASP A 259 -73.15 60.02 -5.55
N SER A 260 -72.45 61.03 -5.02
CA SER A 260 -71.29 60.82 -4.14
C SER A 260 -71.67 60.06 -2.85
N SER A 261 -72.77 60.47 -2.19
CA SER A 261 -73.23 59.85 -0.94
C SER A 261 -73.82 58.45 -1.15
N SER A 262 -74.53 58.21 -2.26
CA SER A 262 -75.03 56.89 -2.65
C SER A 262 -73.88 55.96 -2.97
N TYR A 263 -72.88 56.43 -3.73
CA TYR A 263 -71.69 55.66 -4.04
C TYR A 263 -70.92 55.27 -2.76
N ARG A 264 -70.74 56.20 -1.81
CA ARG A 264 -70.12 55.88 -0.51
C ARG A 264 -70.88 54.78 0.25
N ARG A 265 -72.21 54.83 0.28
CA ARG A 265 -73.03 53.82 0.97
C ARG A 265 -73.04 52.47 0.26
N THR A 266 -73.04 52.45 -1.07
CA THR A 266 -73.22 51.23 -1.89
C THR A 266 -71.91 50.53 -2.23
N SER A 267 -70.80 51.26 -2.36
CA SER A 267 -69.46 50.71 -2.67
C SER A 267 -68.87 49.86 -1.54
N LYS A 268 -69.42 49.94 -0.32
CA LYS A 268 -68.92 49.25 0.89
C LYS A 268 -67.46 49.58 1.21
N ILE A 269 -66.97 50.75 0.82
CA ILE A 269 -65.56 51.13 0.94
C ILE A 269 -65.04 51.04 2.38
N ASP A 270 -65.83 51.49 3.36
CA ASP A 270 -65.50 51.38 4.80
C ASP A 270 -65.33 49.92 5.27
N THR A 271 -66.02 48.97 4.62
CA THR A 271 -65.90 47.54 4.94
C THR A 271 -64.60 46.98 4.40
N TYR A 272 -64.26 47.30 3.14
CA TYR A 272 -63.01 46.86 2.53
C TYR A 272 -61.79 47.51 3.19
N GLU A 273 -61.88 48.77 3.61
CA GLU A 273 -60.83 49.44 4.37
C GLU A 273 -60.58 48.77 5.73
N LYS A 274 -61.64 48.38 6.45
CA LYS A 274 -61.51 47.61 7.70
C LYS A 274 -60.90 46.22 7.46
N GLN A 275 -61.32 45.52 6.42
CA GLN A 275 -60.76 44.21 6.04
C GLN A 275 -59.28 44.32 5.67
N LEU A 276 -58.89 45.37 4.95
CA LEU A 276 -57.51 45.66 4.59
C LEU A 276 -56.67 45.98 5.83
N ALA A 277 -57.20 46.77 6.77
CA ALA A 277 -56.54 47.03 8.05
C ALA A 277 -56.33 45.74 8.87
N ALA A 278 -57.34 44.85 8.90
CA ALA A 278 -57.24 43.55 9.54
C ALA A 278 -56.19 42.65 8.89
N LEU A 279 -56.18 42.54 7.55
CA LEU A 279 -55.16 41.77 6.82
C LEU A 279 -53.74 42.25 7.10
N ARG A 280 -53.53 43.58 7.16
CA ARG A 280 -52.24 44.17 7.52
C ARG A 280 -51.81 43.84 8.95
N ALA A 281 -52.73 43.91 9.91
CA ALA A 281 -52.46 43.55 11.30
C ALA A 281 -52.11 42.05 11.44
N ASP A 282 -52.84 41.19 10.72
CA ASP A 282 -52.55 39.76 10.63
C ASP A 282 -51.17 39.51 10.02
N GLY A 283 -50.80 40.23 8.95
CA GLY A 283 -49.48 40.17 8.33
C GLY A 283 -48.36 40.54 9.31
N GLN A 284 -48.54 41.60 10.11
CA GLN A 284 -47.59 41.98 11.17
C GLN A 284 -47.48 40.90 12.26
N SER A 285 -48.60 40.29 12.66
CA SER A 285 -48.62 39.19 13.63
C SER A 285 -47.89 37.94 13.11
N LEU A 286 -48.13 37.58 11.86
CA LEU A 286 -47.46 36.46 11.20
C LEU A 286 -45.95 36.70 11.09
N GLN A 287 -45.54 37.92 10.73
CA GLN A 287 -44.13 38.29 10.68
C GLN A 287 -43.46 38.17 12.05
N ALA A 288 -44.08 38.69 13.12
CA ALA A 288 -43.55 38.56 14.48
C ALA A 288 -43.44 37.10 14.94
N LYS A 289 -44.39 36.24 14.55
CA LYS A 289 -44.32 34.78 14.81
C LYS A 289 -43.17 34.13 14.04
N LYS A 290 -42.97 34.52 12.77
CA LYS A 290 -41.87 34.04 11.93
C LYS A 290 -40.52 34.42 12.52
N ASP A 291 -40.34 35.66 12.92
CA ASP A 291 -39.08 36.15 13.50
C ASP A 291 -38.75 35.38 14.79
N LYS A 292 -39.73 35.19 15.68
CA LYS A 292 -39.56 34.38 16.89
C LYS A 292 -39.23 32.90 16.60
N ALA A 293 -39.84 32.32 15.58
CA ALA A 293 -39.54 30.97 15.14
C ALA A 293 -38.12 30.89 14.55
N ALA A 294 -37.71 31.87 13.74
CA ALA A 294 -36.37 31.98 13.18
C ALA A 294 -35.30 32.12 14.27
N ASP A 295 -35.54 32.95 15.30
CA ASP A 295 -34.64 33.11 16.46
C ASP A 295 -34.38 31.79 17.20
N THR A 296 -35.39 30.91 17.23
CA THR A 296 -35.28 29.59 17.88
C THR A 296 -34.66 28.55 16.93
N TYR A 297 -35.01 28.61 15.65
CA TYR A 297 -34.58 27.65 14.63
C TYR A 297 -33.10 27.82 14.24
N GLN A 298 -32.66 29.05 14.03
CA GLN A 298 -31.31 29.37 13.56
C GLN A 298 -30.17 28.80 14.45
N PRO A 299 -30.20 28.91 15.79
CA PRO A 299 -29.17 28.29 16.63
C PRO A 299 -29.23 26.76 16.61
N LEU A 300 -30.42 26.15 16.56
CA LEU A 300 -30.58 24.69 16.46
C LEU A 300 -30.04 24.16 15.14
N LEU A 301 -30.30 24.87 14.05
CA LEU A 301 -29.75 24.55 12.74
C LEU A 301 -28.21 24.64 12.75
N GLN A 302 -27.64 25.74 13.26
CA GLN A 302 -26.18 25.88 13.36
C GLN A 302 -25.55 24.78 14.23
N GLN A 303 -26.20 24.40 15.33
CA GLN A 303 -25.74 23.29 16.17
C GLN A 303 -25.77 21.96 15.41
N ALA A 304 -26.83 21.68 14.64
CA ALA A 304 -26.94 20.49 13.82
C ALA A 304 -25.88 20.44 12.72
N VAL A 305 -25.66 21.57 12.02
CA VAL A 305 -24.59 21.72 11.01
C VAL A 305 -23.23 21.48 11.64
N ASN A 306 -22.90 22.16 12.74
CA ASN A 306 -21.61 22.00 13.44
C ASN A 306 -21.39 20.58 13.94
N THR A 307 -22.44 19.90 14.40
CA THR A 307 -22.35 18.50 14.85
C THR A 307 -22.05 17.58 13.68
N LYS A 308 -22.78 17.71 12.57
CA LYS A 308 -22.52 16.92 11.35
C LYS A 308 -21.17 17.22 10.71
N THR A 309 -20.72 18.47 10.73
CA THR A 309 -19.37 18.85 10.28
C THR A 309 -18.30 18.16 11.13
N ARG A 310 -18.44 18.16 12.47
CA ARG A 310 -17.49 17.49 13.38
C ARG A 310 -17.48 15.97 13.20
N GLU A 311 -18.64 15.35 13.04
CA GLU A 311 -18.74 13.92 12.71
C GLU A 311 -18.01 13.63 11.39
N ARG A 312 -18.17 14.50 10.38
CA ARG A 312 -17.47 14.34 9.10
C ARG A 312 -15.96 14.48 9.23
N VAL A 313 -15.48 15.41 10.05
CA VAL A 313 -14.04 15.55 10.35
C VAL A 313 -13.51 14.28 11.01
N ALA A 314 -14.24 13.71 11.97
CA ALA A 314 -13.83 12.50 12.69
C ALA A 314 -13.85 11.22 11.82
N ASP A 315 -14.69 11.20 10.78
CA ASP A 315 -14.81 10.10 9.81
C ASP A 315 -13.72 10.15 8.72
N LEU A 316 -13.03 11.29 8.56
CA LEU A 316 -11.96 11.41 7.56
C LEU A 316 -10.70 10.70 8.04
N ASP A 317 -10.21 9.79 7.20
CA ASP A 317 -8.92 9.15 7.39
C ASP A 317 -7.78 10.14 7.16
N THR A 318 -6.90 10.25 8.15
CA THR A 318 -5.69 11.10 8.11
C THR A 318 -4.40 10.31 8.02
N ASP A 319 -4.44 9.01 8.37
CA ASP A 319 -3.24 8.22 8.63
C ASP A 319 -3.18 6.89 7.87
N GLY A 320 -4.25 6.49 7.19
CA GLY A 320 -4.28 5.27 6.39
C GLY A 320 -3.25 5.26 5.26
N ILE A 321 -2.75 4.07 4.95
CA ILE A 321 -1.66 3.87 4.00
C ILE A 321 -1.99 4.38 2.59
N LEU A 322 -3.24 4.15 2.14
CA LEU A 322 -3.70 4.62 0.83
C LEU A 322 -3.81 6.14 0.79
N THR A 323 -4.24 6.75 1.89
CA THR A 323 -4.33 8.21 2.02
C THR A 323 -2.95 8.84 1.96
N ARG A 324 -1.94 8.25 2.64
CA ARG A 324 -0.55 8.70 2.55
C ARG A 324 0.07 8.48 1.16
N ALA A 325 -0.21 7.35 0.52
CA ALA A 325 0.23 7.09 -0.85
C ALA A 325 -0.35 8.10 -1.85
N HIS A 326 -1.64 8.43 -1.72
CA HIS A 326 -2.26 9.48 -2.51
C HIS A 326 -1.67 10.86 -2.21
N GLY A 327 -1.42 11.19 -0.94
CA GLY A 327 -0.78 12.44 -0.54
C GLY A 327 0.62 12.58 -1.14
N LEU A 328 1.45 11.53 -1.07
CA LEU A 328 2.79 11.55 -1.67
C LEU A 328 2.73 11.75 -3.19
N ARG A 329 1.80 11.04 -3.86
CA ARG A 329 1.60 11.20 -5.31
C ARG A 329 1.19 12.62 -5.67
N GLU A 330 0.31 13.24 -4.88
CA GLU A 330 -0.15 14.61 -5.12
C GLU A 330 0.99 15.61 -4.88
N VAL A 331 1.71 15.50 -3.77
CA VAL A 331 2.90 16.31 -3.47
C VAL A 331 3.94 16.22 -4.58
N ALA A 332 4.23 15.00 -5.04
CA ALA A 332 5.16 14.79 -6.15
C ALA A 332 4.58 15.31 -7.48
N GLY A 333 3.27 15.32 -7.68
CA GLY A 333 2.62 15.82 -8.90
C GLY A 333 2.51 17.35 -8.95
N SER A 334 2.35 18.00 -7.80
CA SER A 334 2.11 19.44 -7.68
C SER A 334 3.38 20.27 -7.74
N ASP A 335 4.52 19.72 -7.31
CA ASP A 335 5.80 20.42 -7.27
C ASP A 335 6.91 19.66 -8.03
N GLY A 336 7.51 20.34 -9.01
CA GLY A 336 8.54 19.73 -9.87
C GLY A 336 9.83 19.36 -9.13
N PHE A 337 10.16 20.07 -8.04
CA PHE A 337 11.32 19.73 -7.20
C PHE A 337 11.03 18.51 -6.33
N ALA A 338 9.84 18.39 -5.77
CA ALA A 338 9.38 17.20 -5.05
C ALA A 338 9.36 15.95 -5.95
N LEU A 339 8.89 16.10 -7.20
CA LEU A 339 8.96 15.03 -8.21
C LEU A 339 10.40 14.58 -8.46
N PHE A 340 11.28 15.55 -8.71
CA PHE A 340 12.69 15.31 -8.95
C PHE A 340 13.34 14.59 -7.76
N LEU A 341 13.12 15.09 -6.54
CA LEU A 341 13.69 14.52 -5.32
C LEU A 341 13.16 13.11 -5.07
N THR A 342 11.88 12.86 -5.32
CA THR A 342 11.25 11.54 -5.22
C THR A 342 11.92 10.54 -6.16
N PHE A 343 12.15 10.91 -7.42
CA PHE A 343 12.81 10.05 -8.39
C PHE A 343 14.28 9.81 -8.07
N VAL A 344 15.02 10.86 -7.71
CA VAL A 344 16.44 10.77 -7.35
C VAL A 344 16.63 9.90 -6.12
N LEU A 345 15.81 10.08 -5.09
CA LEU A 345 15.88 9.29 -3.87
C LEU A 345 15.55 7.82 -4.12
N HIS A 346 14.54 7.52 -4.93
CA HIS A 346 14.26 6.15 -5.37
C HIS A 346 15.44 5.51 -6.07
N LEU A 347 16.02 6.20 -7.07
CA LEU A 347 17.19 5.68 -7.80
C LEU A 347 18.39 5.49 -6.89
N LEU A 348 18.59 6.39 -5.92
CA LEU A 348 19.67 6.31 -4.96
C LEU A 348 19.50 5.12 -4.01
N LEU A 349 18.29 4.90 -3.46
CA LEU A 349 18.00 3.77 -2.56
C LEU A 349 18.06 2.42 -3.31
N VAL A 350 17.50 2.34 -4.50
CA VAL A 350 17.62 1.17 -5.39
C VAL A 350 19.09 0.93 -5.77
N GLY A 351 19.82 2.00 -6.06
CA GLY A 351 21.24 1.95 -6.36
C GLY A 351 22.06 1.41 -5.18
N PHE A 352 21.74 1.83 -3.95
CA PHE A 352 22.35 1.34 -2.73
C PHE A 352 22.13 -0.17 -2.54
N ASP A 353 20.91 -0.66 -2.77
CA ASP A 353 20.60 -2.10 -2.72
C ASP A 353 21.33 -2.89 -3.81
N ALA A 354 21.47 -2.31 -5.00
CA ALA A 354 22.17 -2.93 -6.12
C ALA A 354 23.71 -2.87 -6.01
N LEU A 355 24.28 -2.14 -5.04
CA LEU A 355 25.73 -1.97 -4.89
C LEU A 355 26.53 -3.28 -4.80
N PRO A 356 26.12 -4.33 -4.05
CA PRO A 356 26.86 -5.58 -4.00
C PRO A 356 27.01 -6.23 -5.39
N VAL A 357 25.96 -6.13 -6.21
CA VAL A 357 25.94 -6.69 -7.58
C VAL A 357 26.76 -5.82 -8.52
N LEU A 358 26.58 -4.49 -8.45
CA LEU A 358 27.30 -3.53 -9.28
C LEU A 358 28.81 -3.59 -9.00
N ALA A 359 29.21 -3.67 -7.73
CA ALA A 359 30.61 -3.79 -7.33
C ALA A 359 31.26 -5.07 -7.86
N LYS A 360 30.51 -6.19 -7.91
CA LYS A 360 30.97 -7.43 -8.52
C LYS A 360 31.03 -7.34 -10.04
N PHE A 361 30.04 -6.69 -10.67
CA PHE A 361 30.03 -6.49 -12.12
C PHE A 361 31.21 -5.64 -12.59
N MET A 362 31.51 -4.55 -11.89
CA MET A 362 32.63 -3.65 -12.22
C MET A 362 34.01 -4.27 -12.01
N SER A 363 34.14 -5.25 -11.11
CA SER A 363 35.43 -5.87 -10.78
C SER A 363 35.81 -7.06 -11.65
N GLY A 364 34.86 -7.64 -12.40
CA GLY A 364 35.12 -8.79 -13.26
C GLY A 364 35.63 -10.03 -12.50
N SER A 365 36.35 -10.90 -13.21
CA SER A 365 36.98 -12.07 -12.61
C SER A 365 38.23 -11.67 -11.82
N THR A 366 38.20 -11.89 -10.52
CA THR A 366 39.33 -11.61 -9.61
C THR A 366 40.33 -12.77 -9.57
N MET A 367 41.52 -12.54 -9.02
CA MET A 367 42.50 -13.62 -8.85
C MET A 367 42.04 -14.66 -7.81
N TYR A 368 41.26 -14.23 -6.81
CA TYR A 368 40.57 -15.15 -5.93
C TYR A 368 39.58 -16.04 -6.70
N ASP A 369 38.82 -15.51 -7.66
CA ASP A 369 37.85 -16.30 -8.44
C ASP A 369 38.53 -17.35 -9.33
N THR A 370 39.68 -17.03 -9.91
CA THR A 370 40.45 -17.97 -10.73
C THR A 370 41.03 -19.10 -9.88
N LEU A 371 41.63 -18.78 -8.73
CA LEU A 371 42.10 -19.79 -7.76
C LEU A 371 40.95 -20.64 -7.22
N LEU A 372 39.78 -20.04 -7.00
CA LEU A 372 38.60 -20.74 -6.53
C LEU A 372 38.10 -21.74 -7.58
N GLY A 373 38.07 -21.31 -8.86
CA GLY A 373 37.77 -22.16 -10.00
C GLY A 373 38.73 -23.33 -10.12
N ALA A 374 40.04 -23.06 -10.07
CA ALA A 374 41.07 -24.09 -10.13
C ALA A 374 40.95 -25.11 -8.98
N ARG A 375 40.66 -24.65 -7.75
CA ARG A 375 40.44 -25.55 -6.59
C ARG A 375 39.20 -26.42 -6.78
N PHE A 376 38.10 -25.85 -7.30
CA PHE A 376 36.90 -26.64 -7.60
C PHE A 376 37.13 -27.67 -8.71
N GLU A 377 37.86 -27.32 -9.77
CA GLU A 377 38.22 -28.26 -10.82
C GLU A 377 39.11 -29.39 -10.32
N ALA A 378 40.14 -29.08 -9.53
CA ALA A 378 41.02 -30.09 -8.92
C ALA A 378 40.23 -31.03 -8.00
N THR A 379 39.35 -30.48 -7.15
CA THR A 379 38.49 -31.28 -6.25
C THR A 379 37.55 -32.17 -7.05
N ARG A 380 36.96 -31.64 -8.13
CA ARG A 380 36.09 -32.41 -9.02
C ARG A 380 36.83 -33.57 -9.67
N ARG A 381 38.06 -33.34 -10.17
CA ARG A 381 38.89 -34.39 -10.79
C ARG A 381 39.24 -35.49 -9.80
N LEU A 382 39.71 -35.13 -8.60
CA LEU A 382 40.01 -36.09 -7.53
C LEU A 382 38.78 -36.93 -7.17
N HIS A 383 37.61 -36.30 -7.01
CA HIS A 383 36.39 -37.02 -6.71
C HIS A 383 35.96 -37.96 -7.84
N THR A 384 36.13 -37.55 -9.10
CA THR A 384 35.83 -38.43 -10.24
C THR A 384 36.77 -39.62 -10.33
N GLU A 385 38.06 -39.44 -10.07
CA GLU A 385 39.04 -40.53 -10.02
C GLU A 385 38.75 -41.49 -8.86
N GLU A 386 38.42 -40.96 -7.67
CA GLU A 386 38.04 -41.78 -6.52
C GLU A 386 36.77 -42.60 -6.81
N LEU A 387 35.77 -41.99 -7.47
CA LEU A 387 34.55 -42.68 -7.86
C LEU A 387 34.83 -43.79 -8.87
N GLN A 388 35.72 -43.57 -9.84
CA GLN A 388 36.13 -44.58 -10.81
C GLN A 388 36.81 -45.78 -10.12
N VAL A 389 37.76 -45.53 -9.21
CA VAL A 389 38.43 -46.61 -8.47
C VAL A 389 37.41 -47.42 -7.64
N ARG A 390 36.48 -46.74 -6.95
CA ARG A 390 35.43 -47.43 -6.18
C ARG A 390 34.52 -48.28 -7.08
N GLN A 391 34.18 -47.77 -8.27
CA GLN A 391 33.37 -48.50 -9.25
C GLN A 391 34.09 -49.75 -9.75
N GLU A 392 35.38 -49.65 -10.11
CA GLU A 392 36.18 -50.79 -10.56
C GLU A 392 36.35 -51.83 -9.45
N CYS A 393 36.66 -51.43 -8.22
CA CYS A 393 36.74 -52.37 -7.10
C CYS A 393 35.41 -53.10 -6.86
N ALA A 394 34.27 -52.39 -6.87
CA ALA A 394 32.96 -52.99 -6.70
C ALA A 394 32.62 -53.98 -7.83
N ARG A 395 33.02 -53.65 -9.07
CA ARG A 395 32.86 -54.54 -10.22
C ARG A 395 33.68 -55.82 -10.06
N MET A 396 34.96 -55.70 -9.72
CA MET A 396 35.85 -56.85 -9.49
C MET A 396 35.33 -57.73 -8.36
N GLU A 397 34.79 -57.14 -7.30
CA GLU A 397 34.17 -57.89 -6.20
C GLU A 397 32.91 -58.65 -6.65
N GLN A 398 32.06 -58.04 -7.48
CA GLN A 398 30.90 -58.71 -8.07
C GLN A 398 31.30 -59.86 -9.00
N GLU A 399 32.34 -59.67 -9.83
CA GLU A 399 32.88 -60.71 -10.70
C GLU A 399 33.45 -61.88 -9.88
N ALA A 400 34.20 -61.60 -8.81
CA ALA A 400 34.69 -62.62 -7.89
C ALA A 400 33.56 -63.40 -7.21
N ARG A 401 32.51 -62.70 -6.74
CA ARG A 401 31.32 -63.35 -6.17
C ARG A 401 30.61 -64.24 -7.19
N ARG A 402 30.47 -63.78 -8.42
CA ARG A 402 29.86 -64.55 -9.51
C ARG A 402 30.64 -65.83 -9.79
N HIS A 403 31.97 -65.73 -9.94
CA HIS A 403 32.81 -66.91 -10.14
C HIS A 403 32.77 -67.86 -8.95
N HIS A 404 32.70 -67.35 -7.72
CA HIS A 404 32.56 -68.20 -6.54
C HIS A 404 31.25 -69.00 -6.56
N VAL A 405 30.13 -68.35 -6.94
CA VAL A 405 28.83 -69.02 -7.08
C VAL A 405 28.84 -70.03 -8.23
N GLU A 406 29.48 -69.71 -9.37
CA GLU A 406 29.62 -70.63 -10.50
C GLU A 406 30.40 -71.90 -10.10
N LEU A 407 31.52 -71.75 -9.38
CA LEU A 407 32.33 -72.87 -8.89
C LEU A 407 31.58 -73.74 -7.86
N ASP A 408 30.90 -73.12 -6.89
CA ASP A 408 30.07 -73.86 -5.91
C ASP A 408 28.92 -74.62 -6.59
N THR A 409 28.32 -74.01 -7.62
CA THR A 409 27.25 -74.66 -8.40
C THR A 409 27.79 -75.88 -9.16
N ASP A 410 28.95 -75.76 -9.80
CA ASP A 410 29.58 -76.87 -10.54
C ASP A 410 29.98 -78.03 -9.60
N ASP A 411 30.55 -77.72 -8.43
CA ASP A 411 30.89 -78.75 -7.43
C ASP A 411 29.66 -79.51 -6.92
N ARG A 412 28.55 -78.80 -6.66
CA ARG A 412 27.27 -79.42 -6.30
C ARG A 412 26.73 -80.31 -7.42
N MET A 413 26.81 -79.87 -8.67
CA MET A 413 26.38 -80.65 -9.82
C MET A 413 27.20 -81.92 -9.98
N ARG A 414 28.53 -81.84 -9.89
CA ARG A 414 29.42 -83.01 -9.92
C ARG A 414 29.10 -83.98 -8.79
N THR A 415 28.89 -83.47 -7.58
CA THR A 415 28.53 -84.29 -6.42
C THR A 415 27.19 -85.02 -6.62
N LEU A 416 26.19 -84.31 -7.16
CA LEU A 416 24.89 -84.90 -7.48
C LEU A 416 25.01 -85.98 -8.57
N GLU A 417 25.78 -85.71 -9.62
CA GLU A 417 26.02 -86.67 -10.69
C GLU A 417 26.74 -87.92 -10.19
N HIS A 418 27.78 -87.77 -9.36
CA HIS A 418 28.45 -88.89 -8.70
C HIS A 418 27.48 -89.72 -7.87
N ARG A 419 26.62 -89.08 -7.06
CA ARG A 419 25.58 -89.78 -6.28
C ARG A 419 24.58 -90.50 -7.17
N TYR A 420 24.15 -89.88 -8.26
CA TYR A 420 23.23 -90.48 -9.21
C TYR A 420 23.85 -91.72 -9.89
N ARG A 421 25.08 -91.62 -10.37
CA ARG A 421 25.82 -92.74 -10.97
C ARG A 421 26.03 -93.88 -9.97
N ALA A 422 26.39 -93.57 -8.72
CA ALA A 422 26.52 -94.58 -7.67
C ALA A 422 25.19 -95.29 -7.37
N ALA A 423 24.09 -94.54 -7.23
CA ALA A 423 22.77 -95.11 -7.02
C ALA A 423 22.31 -95.97 -8.21
N GLN A 424 22.63 -95.58 -9.44
CA GLN A 424 22.33 -96.36 -10.64
C GLN A 424 23.14 -97.66 -10.69
N ALA A 425 24.43 -97.61 -10.34
CA ALA A 425 25.26 -98.79 -10.21
C ALA A 425 24.68 -99.76 -9.16
N GLU A 426 24.30 -99.26 -7.98
CA GLU A 426 23.64 -100.07 -6.94
C GLU A 426 22.34 -100.72 -7.43
N ARG A 427 21.48 -99.96 -8.16
CA ARG A 427 20.26 -100.52 -8.75
C ARG A 427 20.57 -101.63 -9.75
N SER A 428 21.56 -101.44 -10.62
CA SER A 428 21.95 -102.46 -11.60
C SER A 428 22.49 -103.73 -10.94
N VAL A 429 23.22 -103.59 -9.81
CA VAL A 429 23.68 -104.73 -9.00
C VAL A 429 22.48 -105.45 -8.39
N ARG A 430 21.50 -104.72 -7.82
CA ARG A 430 20.27 -105.31 -7.26
C ARG A 430 19.42 -106.03 -8.31
N GLU A 431 19.31 -105.46 -9.51
CA GLU A 431 18.58 -106.10 -10.61
C GLU A 431 19.26 -107.39 -11.06
N ARG A 432 20.60 -107.39 -11.17
CA ARG A 432 21.38 -108.60 -11.46
C ARG A 432 21.19 -109.67 -10.39
N THR A 433 21.27 -109.30 -9.10
CA THR A 433 21.07 -110.28 -8.02
C THR A 433 19.64 -110.83 -7.97
N ASP A 434 18.60 -110.02 -8.27
CA ASP A 434 17.22 -110.53 -8.35
C ASP A 434 17.02 -111.44 -9.57
N LEU A 435 17.62 -111.11 -10.72
CA LEU A 435 17.62 -111.97 -11.92
C LEU A 435 18.32 -113.32 -11.65
N ASP A 436 19.47 -113.31 -10.99
CA ASP A 436 20.19 -114.53 -10.60
C ASP A 436 19.33 -115.38 -9.65
N ALA A 437 18.72 -114.75 -8.63
CA ALA A 437 17.83 -115.43 -7.69
C ALA A 437 16.55 -116.01 -8.34
N ARG A 438 15.99 -115.33 -9.35
CA ARG A 438 14.85 -115.85 -10.14
C ARG A 438 15.27 -117.01 -11.04
N THR A 439 16.43 -116.91 -11.67
CA THR A 439 16.99 -117.98 -12.51
C THR A 439 17.25 -119.24 -11.67
N GLU A 440 17.80 -119.08 -10.47
CA GLU A 440 18.02 -120.18 -9.54
C GLU A 440 16.69 -120.83 -9.11
N ARG A 441 15.64 -120.04 -8.85
CA ARG A 441 14.28 -120.54 -8.56
C ARG A 441 13.68 -121.33 -9.73
N LEU A 442 13.84 -120.85 -10.97
CA LEU A 442 13.38 -121.55 -12.18
C LEU A 442 14.13 -122.86 -12.41
N LEU A 443 15.44 -122.89 -12.15
CA LEU A 443 16.24 -124.12 -12.25
C LEU A 443 15.84 -125.16 -11.21
N ARG A 444 15.43 -124.74 -10.00
CA ARG A 444 14.90 -125.66 -8.97
C ARG A 444 13.52 -126.22 -9.33
N THR A 445 12.63 -125.40 -9.88
CA THR A 445 11.28 -125.85 -10.29
C THR A 445 11.30 -126.78 -11.50
N ARG A 446 12.29 -126.68 -12.38
CA ARG A 446 12.46 -127.60 -13.53
C ARG A 446 13.05 -128.96 -13.16
N ARG A 447 13.53 -129.14 -11.92
CA ARG A 447 14.11 -130.38 -11.38
C ARG A 447 13.16 -131.14 -10.45
N ALA A 448 11.96 -130.61 -10.21
CA ALA A 448 10.84 -131.28 -9.54
C ALA A 448 9.78 -131.61 -10.59
#